data_AF-A0A7J3NRV7-F1
#
_entry.id   AF-A0A7J3NRV7-F1
#
_cell.length_a   1.000
_cell.length_b   1.000
_cell.length_c   1.000
_cell.angle_alpha   90.00
_cell.angle_beta   90.00
_cell.angle_gamma   90.00
#
_symmetry.space_group_name_H-M   'P 1'
#
loop_
_entity.id
_entity.type
_entity.pdbx_description
1 polymer ?
#
loop_
_entity_poly.entity_id
_entity_poly.type
_entity_poly.pdbx_seq_one_letter_code
_entity_poly.pdbx_strand_id
1 'polypeptide(L)'
;MQCWKVVGLFGLNFSRKLSDDAELSLRGSVEGRPAGGVRISVFEYEESRFQEREAESVDECFPLKALPTITWINVIGAHQPEVVGKIEEKLNLHPLVVEDIMSRERRPRIEYFEDYVFITLRMLRVEGAEISSENVSLIVGPNYVVSLQEREGDVFDPVRVLIRSSKGKIRRMGSDYLAYSLMDAIVDGYFSVGEGWRDDR
;
A
#
# COMPACT_ATOMS: atom_id res chain seq x y z
N MET A 1 4.53 1.75 24.78
CA MET A 1 5.56 2.69 24.28
C MET A 1 6.96 2.14 24.58
N GLN A 2 7.51 1.29 23.71
CA GLN A 2 8.95 1.05 23.56
C GLN A 2 9.16 0.25 22.26
N CYS A 3 9.42 0.91 21.13
CA CYS A 3 9.91 0.24 19.91
C CYS A 3 10.52 1.27 18.93
N TRP A 4 11.58 1.96 19.33
CA TRP A 4 12.21 3.01 18.51
C TRP A 4 13.74 2.86 18.38
N LYS A 5 14.32 1.68 18.65
CA LYS A 5 15.79 1.51 18.70
C LYS A 5 16.44 0.68 17.59
N VAL A 6 15.76 0.29 16.51
CA VAL A 6 16.36 -0.66 15.52
C VAL A 6 16.35 -0.20 14.05
N VAL A 7 16.03 1.06 13.73
CA VAL A 7 15.86 1.51 12.32
C VAL A 7 17.20 1.98 11.67
N GLY A 8 18.33 1.39 12.05
CA GLY A 8 19.63 2.03 11.82
C GLY A 8 20.43 1.70 10.57
N LEU A 9 20.32 0.51 9.95
CA LEU A 9 21.51 0.04 9.18
C LEU A 9 21.34 -0.89 7.97
N PHE A 10 20.15 -1.13 7.41
CA PHE A 10 20.02 -2.13 6.33
C PHE A 10 19.34 -1.71 5.02
N GLY A 11 18.82 -0.49 4.90
CA GLY A 11 17.97 -0.10 3.75
C GLY A 11 18.69 0.07 2.40
N LEU A 12 19.92 0.56 2.36
CA LEU A 12 20.48 1.13 1.12
C LEU A 12 21.09 0.12 0.14
N ASN A 13 21.46 -1.09 0.57
CA ASN A 13 22.14 -2.07 -0.29
C ASN A 13 21.25 -3.20 -0.84
N PHE A 14 20.00 -3.31 -0.38
CA PHE A 14 19.12 -4.43 -0.76
C PHE A 14 18.22 -4.10 -1.97
N SER A 15 17.86 -2.82 -2.13
CA SER A 15 16.96 -2.33 -3.19
C SER A 15 17.54 -2.54 -4.61
N ARG A 16 18.84 -2.33 -4.78
CA ARG A 16 19.50 -2.37 -6.11
C ARG A 16 19.54 -3.77 -6.76
N LYS A 17 19.37 -4.84 -5.99
CA LYS A 17 19.41 -6.23 -6.52
C LYS A 17 18.02 -6.80 -6.86
N LEU A 18 16.95 -6.13 -6.42
CA LEU A 18 15.56 -6.55 -6.68
C LEU A 18 14.97 -5.88 -7.93
N SER A 19 15.54 -4.76 -8.36
CA SER A 19 15.13 -4.05 -9.59
C SER A 19 15.31 -4.91 -10.84
N ASP A 20 16.42 -5.65 -10.94
CA ASP A 20 16.76 -6.43 -12.14
C ASP A 20 15.89 -7.70 -12.29
N ASP A 21 15.42 -8.28 -11.18
CA ASP A 21 14.57 -9.48 -11.19
C ASP A 21 13.07 -9.13 -11.45
N ALA A 22 12.66 -7.88 -11.23
CA ALA A 22 11.29 -7.43 -11.42
C ALA A 22 10.94 -7.22 -12.92
N GLU A 23 11.91 -6.79 -13.74
CA GLU A 23 11.70 -6.57 -15.18
C GLU A 23 11.38 -7.84 -15.97
N LEU A 24 11.83 -9.01 -15.50
CA LEU A 24 11.62 -10.30 -16.17
C LEU A 24 10.25 -10.94 -15.91
N SER A 25 9.49 -10.49 -14.91
CA SER A 25 8.14 -11.02 -14.64
C SER A 25 7.02 -10.26 -15.36
N LEU A 26 7.31 -9.06 -15.89
CA LEU A 26 6.34 -8.16 -16.52
C LEU A 26 5.87 -8.58 -17.93
N ARG A 27 6.30 -9.73 -18.44
CA ARG A 27 5.84 -10.26 -19.75
C ARG A 27 4.77 -11.34 -19.68
N GLY A 28 4.29 -11.69 -18.48
CA GLY A 28 3.26 -12.70 -18.29
C GLY A 28 1.94 -12.11 -17.82
N SER A 29 1.03 -11.85 -18.77
CA SER A 29 -0.42 -11.76 -18.57
C SER A 29 -0.99 -10.49 -17.92
N VAL A 30 -1.51 -9.56 -18.74
CA VAL A 30 -2.89 -9.05 -18.60
C VAL A 30 -3.38 -8.61 -19.99
N GLU A 31 -4.19 -9.44 -20.64
CA GLU A 31 -5.03 -8.98 -21.75
C GLU A 31 -6.24 -8.21 -21.19
N GLY A 32 -6.35 -6.93 -21.57
CA GLY A 32 -7.60 -6.20 -21.81
C GLY A 32 -8.64 -6.13 -20.68
N ARG A 33 -8.45 -5.21 -19.71
CA ARG A 33 -9.59 -4.57 -19.01
C ARG A 33 -9.60 -3.07 -19.29
N PRO A 34 -10.77 -2.44 -19.41
CA PRO A 34 -10.86 -1.02 -19.68
C PRO A 34 -10.28 -0.21 -18.51
N ALA A 35 -9.53 0.84 -18.83
CA ALA A 35 -9.07 1.82 -17.86
C ALA A 35 -10.28 2.44 -17.14
N GLY A 36 -10.45 2.14 -15.84
CA GLY A 36 -11.52 2.68 -15.00
C GLY A 36 -12.15 1.73 -13.97
N GLY A 37 -11.78 0.45 -13.95
CA GLY A 37 -12.31 -0.52 -12.97
C GLY A 37 -11.66 -0.42 -11.58
N VAL A 38 -12.40 -0.75 -10.53
CA VAL A 38 -11.84 -0.98 -9.19
C VAL A 38 -11.16 -2.34 -9.15
N ARG A 39 -9.96 -2.39 -8.59
CA ARG A 39 -9.25 -3.64 -8.31
C ARG A 39 -8.97 -3.76 -6.82
N ILE A 40 -9.34 -4.89 -6.24
CA ILE A 40 -9.14 -5.17 -4.82
C ILE A 40 -8.29 -6.44 -4.71
N SER A 41 -7.14 -6.31 -4.08
CA SER A 41 -6.25 -7.44 -3.78
C SER A 41 -6.11 -7.60 -2.28
N VAL A 42 -6.25 -8.82 -1.78
CA VAL A 42 -6.19 -9.14 -0.36
C VAL A 42 -5.01 -10.07 -0.11
N PHE A 43 -4.08 -9.62 0.73
CA PHE A 43 -2.94 -10.40 1.20
C PHE A 43 -3.18 -10.74 2.67
N GLU A 44 -3.28 -12.03 2.98
CA GLU A 44 -3.44 -12.53 4.33
C GLU A 44 -2.22 -13.36 4.68
N TYR A 45 -1.55 -13.02 5.78
CA TYR A 45 -0.36 -13.73 6.19
C TYR A 45 -0.19 -13.81 7.69
N GLU A 46 0.55 -14.83 8.08
CA GLU A 46 1.17 -15.03 9.38
C GLU A 46 2.58 -15.57 9.11
N GLU A 47 3.34 -15.93 10.15
CA GLU A 47 4.73 -16.37 9.98
C GLU A 47 4.86 -17.56 9.01
N SER A 48 4.03 -18.59 9.15
CA SER A 48 4.11 -19.83 8.37
C SER A 48 3.26 -19.86 7.10
N ARG A 49 2.25 -19.00 6.99
CA ARG A 49 1.24 -19.08 5.92
C ARG A 49 1.06 -17.73 5.24
N PHE A 50 0.79 -17.79 3.96
CA PHE A 50 0.42 -16.65 3.15
C PHE A 50 -0.64 -17.06 2.13
N GLN A 51 -1.59 -16.16 1.89
CA GLN A 51 -2.60 -16.26 0.86
C GLN A 51 -2.77 -14.90 0.21
N GLU A 52 -2.85 -14.88 -1.12
CA GLU A 52 -3.21 -13.71 -1.91
C GLU A 52 -4.41 -14.07 -2.77
N ARG A 53 -5.35 -13.15 -2.88
CA ARG A 53 -6.54 -13.28 -3.73
C ARG A 53 -6.96 -11.92 -4.25
N GLU A 54 -7.64 -11.90 -5.39
CA GLU A 54 -8.46 -10.76 -5.78
C GLU A 54 -9.85 -10.89 -5.16
N ALA A 55 -10.48 -9.76 -4.85
CA ALA A 55 -11.85 -9.68 -4.38
C ALA A 55 -12.69 -8.92 -5.41
N GLU A 56 -13.91 -9.38 -5.65
CA GLU A 56 -14.83 -8.71 -6.58
C GLU A 56 -15.53 -7.52 -5.92
N SER A 57 -15.56 -7.48 -4.59
CA SER A 57 -16.18 -6.42 -3.80
C SER A 57 -15.48 -6.20 -2.46
N VAL A 58 -15.74 -5.03 -1.86
CA VAL A 58 -15.28 -4.73 -0.50
C VAL A 58 -15.87 -5.73 0.50
N ASP A 59 -17.13 -6.15 0.32
CA ASP A 59 -17.80 -7.10 1.22
C ASP A 59 -17.03 -8.43 1.35
N GLU A 60 -16.44 -8.94 0.27
CA GLU A 60 -15.63 -10.16 0.27
C GLU A 60 -14.30 -10.03 1.02
N CYS A 61 -13.88 -8.83 1.38
CA CYS A 61 -12.68 -8.61 2.19
C CYS A 61 -12.94 -8.84 3.68
N PHE A 62 -14.21 -8.95 4.09
CA PHE A 62 -14.65 -9.04 5.47
C PHE A 62 -15.46 -10.32 5.75
N PRO A 63 -15.50 -10.83 7.00
CA PRO A 63 -14.77 -10.32 8.17
C PRO A 63 -13.27 -10.58 8.05
N LEU A 64 -12.48 -9.70 8.67
CA LEU A 64 -11.04 -9.89 8.78
C LEU A 64 -10.74 -11.12 9.64
N LYS A 65 -9.67 -11.84 9.32
CA LYS A 65 -9.17 -12.91 10.18
C LYS A 65 -8.69 -12.33 11.50
N ALA A 66 -8.76 -13.11 12.57
CA ALA A 66 -8.22 -12.69 13.87
C ALA A 66 -6.69 -12.81 13.90
N LEU A 67 -6.06 -12.17 14.90
CA LEU A 67 -4.65 -12.38 15.20
C LEU A 67 -4.34 -13.88 15.39
N PRO A 68 -3.14 -14.33 15.00
CA PRO A 68 -1.98 -13.53 14.57
C PRO A 68 -1.97 -13.15 13.09
N THR A 69 -3.03 -13.45 12.32
CA THR A 69 -3.07 -13.13 10.90
C THR A 69 -3.17 -11.62 10.68
N ILE A 70 -2.32 -11.13 9.77
CA ILE A 70 -2.36 -9.77 9.24
C ILE A 70 -3.03 -9.77 7.86
N THR A 71 -3.96 -8.84 7.65
CA THR A 71 -4.66 -8.66 6.37
C THR A 71 -4.30 -7.32 5.75
N TRP A 72 -3.70 -7.33 4.57
CA TRP A 72 -3.55 -6.14 3.73
C TRP A 72 -4.60 -6.15 2.63
N ILE A 73 -5.47 -5.14 2.62
CA ILE A 73 -6.43 -4.91 1.54
C ILE A 73 -5.90 -3.75 0.69
N ASN A 74 -5.49 -4.05 -0.54
CA ASN A 74 -5.04 -3.05 -1.51
C ASN A 74 -6.18 -2.75 -2.50
N VAL A 75 -6.67 -1.51 -2.47
CA VAL A 75 -7.76 -1.03 -3.32
C VAL A 75 -7.21 0.00 -4.30
N ILE A 76 -7.37 -0.27 -5.59
CA ILE A 76 -7.03 0.65 -6.68
C ILE A 76 -8.33 1.09 -7.34
N GLY A 77 -8.43 2.38 -7.67
CA GLY A 77 -9.68 2.99 -8.15
C GLY A 77 -10.58 3.45 -7.01
N ALA A 78 -10.01 3.79 -5.85
CA ALA A 78 -10.73 4.16 -4.63
C ALA A 78 -11.53 5.46 -4.72
N HIS A 79 -11.51 6.18 -5.84
CA HIS A 79 -12.30 7.39 -6.06
C HIS A 79 -13.80 7.11 -6.33
N GLN A 80 -14.20 5.83 -6.37
CA GLN A 80 -15.60 5.45 -6.53
C GLN A 80 -16.33 5.55 -5.17
N PRO A 81 -17.36 6.41 -5.04
CA PRO A 81 -18.06 6.63 -3.77
C PRO A 81 -18.62 5.35 -3.15
N GLU A 82 -19.05 4.41 -3.99
CA GLU A 82 -19.61 3.12 -3.58
C GLU A 82 -18.59 2.27 -2.80
N VAL A 83 -17.33 2.28 -3.25
CA VAL A 83 -16.25 1.52 -2.61
C VAL A 83 -15.86 2.16 -1.29
N VAL A 84 -15.72 3.48 -1.25
CA VAL A 84 -15.39 4.20 -0.02
C VAL A 84 -16.49 4.07 1.01
N GLY A 85 -17.76 4.20 0.61
CA GLY A 85 -18.91 4.01 1.50
C GLY A 85 -18.98 2.60 2.08
N LYS A 86 -18.57 1.57 1.31
CA LYS A 86 -18.47 0.21 1.84
C LYS A 86 -17.33 0.05 2.85
N ILE A 87 -16.19 0.67 2.60
CA ILE A 87 -15.06 0.63 3.55
C ILE A 87 -15.43 1.40 4.83
N GLU A 88 -16.10 2.55 4.70
CA GLU A 88 -16.67 3.31 5.81
C GLU A 88 -17.58 2.43 6.67
N GLU A 89 -18.55 1.73 6.06
CA GLU A 89 -19.47 0.84 6.75
C GLU A 89 -18.74 -0.30 7.49
N LYS A 90 -17.77 -0.96 6.84
CA LYS A 90 -17.07 -2.12 7.39
C LYS A 90 -16.08 -1.78 8.50
N LEU A 91 -15.47 -0.61 8.44
CA LEU A 91 -14.44 -0.18 9.38
C LEU A 91 -14.91 0.90 10.36
N ASN A 92 -16.17 1.35 10.24
CA ASN A 92 -16.73 2.45 11.01
C ASN A 92 -15.86 3.71 10.93
N LEU A 93 -15.50 4.11 9.70
CA LEU A 93 -14.62 5.26 9.48
C LEU A 93 -15.30 6.56 9.92
N HIS A 94 -14.49 7.49 10.42
CA HIS A 94 -14.99 8.80 10.78
C HIS A 94 -15.34 9.59 9.50
N PRO A 95 -16.43 10.37 9.45
CA PRO A 95 -16.83 11.10 8.23
C PRO A 95 -15.73 11.99 7.62
N LEU A 96 -14.88 12.59 8.47
CA LEU A 96 -13.72 13.38 8.02
C LEU A 96 -12.67 12.54 7.27
N VAL A 97 -12.52 11.26 7.60
CA VAL A 97 -11.63 10.32 6.89
C VAL A 97 -12.19 10.03 5.51
N VAL A 98 -13.51 9.84 5.39
CA VAL A 98 -14.18 9.63 4.10
C VAL A 98 -14.03 10.87 3.21
N GLU A 99 -14.22 12.07 3.76
CA GLU A 99 -13.97 13.33 3.05
C GLU A 99 -12.52 13.43 2.57
N ASP A 100 -11.56 13.09 3.44
CA ASP A 100 -10.13 13.13 3.10
C ASP A 100 -9.77 12.12 2.01
N ILE A 101 -10.33 10.90 2.02
CA ILE A 101 -10.14 9.88 0.98
C ILE A 101 -10.67 10.36 -0.38
N MET A 102 -11.80 11.05 -0.39
CA MET A 102 -12.43 11.55 -1.62
C MET A 102 -11.78 12.83 -2.16
N SER A 103 -10.87 13.46 -1.40
CA SER A 103 -10.24 14.71 -1.76
C SER A 103 -8.89 14.52 -2.47
N ARG A 104 -8.70 15.19 -3.62
CA ARG A 104 -7.47 15.11 -4.42
C ARG A 104 -6.34 16.05 -3.97
N GLU A 105 -6.62 16.98 -3.06
CA GLU A 105 -5.70 18.08 -2.75
C GLU A 105 -5.22 18.10 -1.30
N ARG A 106 -5.57 17.08 -0.50
CA ARG A 106 -5.16 17.01 0.90
C ARG A 106 -3.65 16.79 1.01
N ARG A 107 -3.04 17.47 1.98
CA ARG A 107 -1.62 17.31 2.29
C ARG A 107 -1.41 16.02 3.09
N PRO A 108 -0.22 15.38 2.97
CA PRO A 108 0.14 14.25 3.81
C PRO A 108 -0.04 14.55 5.30
N ARG A 109 -0.70 13.65 6.02
CA ARG A 109 -0.95 13.77 7.46
C ARG A 109 -1.13 12.39 8.10
N ILE A 110 -0.99 12.35 9.43
CA ILE A 110 -1.30 11.18 10.26
C ILE A 110 -2.30 11.61 11.32
N GLU A 111 -3.36 10.83 11.48
CA GLU A 111 -4.42 11.03 12.48
C GLU A 111 -4.68 9.75 13.25
N TYR A 112 -4.86 9.89 14.56
CA TYR A 112 -5.17 8.78 15.46
C TYR A 112 -6.65 8.81 15.80
N PHE A 113 -7.31 7.69 15.55
CA PHE A 113 -8.67 7.40 16.01
C PHE A 113 -8.62 6.31 17.08
N GLU A 114 -9.77 6.00 17.68
CA GLU A 114 -9.85 4.99 18.74
C GLU A 114 -9.45 3.59 18.24
N ASP A 115 -9.93 3.20 17.06
CA ASP A 115 -9.78 1.84 16.52
C ASP A 115 -8.72 1.71 15.40
N TYR A 116 -8.25 2.82 14.85
CA TYR A 116 -7.31 2.83 13.73
C TYR A 116 -6.48 4.12 13.66
N VAL A 117 -5.41 4.06 12.87
CA VAL A 117 -4.63 5.22 12.45
C VAL A 117 -4.90 5.48 10.97
N PHE A 118 -5.22 6.72 10.64
CA PHE A 118 -5.36 7.17 9.26
C PHE A 118 -4.11 7.92 8.83
N ILE A 119 -3.58 7.57 7.67
CA ILE A 119 -2.37 8.16 7.11
C ILE A 119 -2.65 8.53 5.67
N THR A 120 -2.35 9.76 5.28
CA THR A 120 -2.34 10.19 3.88
C THR A 120 -0.94 10.55 3.45
N LEU A 121 -0.56 10.11 2.26
CA LEU A 121 0.75 10.33 1.65
C LEU A 121 0.56 10.69 0.17
N ARG A 122 1.62 11.23 -0.44
CA ARG A 122 1.67 11.41 -1.88
C ARG A 122 2.56 10.35 -2.50
N MET A 123 2.09 9.69 -3.55
CA MET A 123 2.95 8.83 -4.36
C MET A 123 3.32 9.60 -5.62
N LEU A 124 4.61 9.73 -5.90
CA LEU A 124 5.09 10.31 -7.16
C LEU A 124 5.23 9.20 -8.20
N ARG A 125 4.91 9.52 -9.45
CA ARG A 125 5.18 8.67 -10.60
C ARG A 125 5.94 9.45 -11.66
N VAL A 126 6.85 8.77 -12.34
CA VAL A 126 7.56 9.30 -13.50
C VAL A 126 6.94 8.66 -14.73
N GLU A 127 6.30 9.48 -15.56
CA GLU A 127 5.66 9.08 -16.81
C GLU A 127 6.42 9.74 -17.96
N GLY A 128 7.50 9.08 -18.42
CA GLY A 128 8.42 9.68 -19.38
C GLY A 128 9.16 10.87 -18.76
N ALA A 129 8.94 12.08 -19.29
CA ALA A 129 9.54 13.32 -18.79
C ALA A 129 8.66 14.05 -17.76
N GLU A 130 7.43 13.60 -17.54
CA GLU A 130 6.51 14.24 -16.61
C GLU A 130 6.50 13.54 -15.25
N ILE A 131 6.40 14.34 -14.18
CA ILE A 131 6.17 13.82 -12.83
C ILE A 131 4.69 14.05 -12.51
N SER A 132 3.97 12.97 -12.29
CA SER A 132 2.61 12.99 -11.77
C SER A 132 2.60 12.59 -10.30
N SER A 133 1.56 12.97 -9.57
CA SER A 133 1.36 12.55 -8.19
C SER A 133 -0.07 12.12 -7.95
N GLU A 134 -0.26 11.15 -7.06
CA GLU A 134 -1.57 10.80 -6.52
C GLU A 134 -1.54 10.83 -4.99
N ASN A 135 -2.73 10.87 -4.37
CA ASN A 135 -2.83 10.62 -2.94
C ASN A 135 -3.02 9.14 -2.69
N VAL A 136 -2.34 8.65 -1.65
CA VAL A 136 -2.51 7.30 -1.14
C VAL A 136 -2.92 7.40 0.32
N SER A 137 -4.00 6.72 0.66
CA SER A 137 -4.54 6.68 2.01
C SER A 137 -4.33 5.29 2.61
N LEU A 138 -3.81 5.23 3.83
CA LEU A 138 -3.65 4.01 4.61
C LEU A 138 -4.55 4.09 5.84
N ILE A 139 -5.33 3.05 6.07
CA ILE A 139 -6.09 2.84 7.30
C ILE A 139 -5.44 1.65 8.01
N VAL A 140 -4.87 1.90 9.19
CA VAL A 140 -4.08 0.92 9.94
C VAL A 140 -4.82 0.54 11.21
N GLY A 141 -5.34 -0.68 11.26
CA GLY A 141 -5.97 -1.24 12.45
C GLY A 141 -5.08 -2.25 13.17
N PRO A 142 -5.62 -2.96 14.18
CA PRO A 142 -4.84 -3.86 15.04
C PRO A 142 -4.13 -5.00 14.31
N ASN A 143 -4.74 -5.51 13.23
CA ASN A 143 -4.21 -6.61 12.45
C ASN A 143 -4.50 -6.48 10.95
N TYR A 144 -4.77 -5.25 10.49
CA TYR A 144 -5.00 -5.00 9.08
C TYR A 144 -4.42 -3.66 8.64
N VAL A 145 -4.17 -3.56 7.34
CA VAL A 145 -3.90 -2.31 6.64
C VAL A 145 -4.78 -2.26 5.40
N VAL A 146 -5.52 -1.18 5.21
CA VAL A 146 -6.20 -0.89 3.93
C VAL A 146 -5.44 0.21 3.23
N SER A 147 -4.95 -0.06 2.02
CA SER A 147 -4.36 0.97 1.14
C SER A 147 -5.34 1.34 0.04
N LEU A 148 -5.60 2.63 -0.13
CA LEU A 148 -6.51 3.20 -1.11
C LEU A 148 -5.71 4.04 -2.10
N GLN A 149 -5.82 3.71 -3.37
CA GLN A 149 -5.07 4.33 -4.47
C GLN A 149 -6.01 4.78 -5.58
N GLU A 150 -5.63 5.85 -6.30
CA GLU A 150 -6.47 6.40 -7.37
C GLU A 150 -6.36 5.59 -8.66
N ARG A 151 -5.14 5.17 -9.03
CA ARG A 151 -4.83 4.49 -10.30
C ARG A 151 -3.78 3.38 -10.12
N GLU A 152 -3.57 2.58 -11.16
CA GLU A 152 -2.55 1.52 -11.18
C GLU A 152 -1.11 2.05 -11.27
N GLY A 153 -0.13 1.17 -11.01
CA GLY A 153 1.30 1.46 -11.17
C GLY A 153 2.02 1.92 -9.89
N ASP A 154 1.72 1.27 -8.75
CA ASP A 154 2.23 1.65 -7.43
C ASP A 154 3.64 1.16 -7.11
N VAL A 155 4.23 1.71 -6.04
CA VAL A 155 5.58 1.38 -5.58
C VAL A 155 5.62 0.24 -4.56
N PHE A 156 4.52 -0.50 -4.35
CA PHE A 156 4.43 -1.50 -3.28
C PHE A 156 4.93 -2.89 -3.68
N ASP A 157 5.42 -3.08 -4.91
CA ASP A 157 5.94 -4.37 -5.37
C ASP A 157 7.04 -4.97 -4.47
N PRO A 158 8.03 -4.19 -3.96
CA PRO A 158 9.00 -4.71 -3.00
C PRO A 158 8.33 -5.30 -1.75
N VAL A 159 7.26 -4.66 -1.26
CA VAL A 159 6.50 -5.13 -0.09
C VAL A 159 5.76 -6.43 -0.44
N ARG A 160 5.13 -6.50 -1.61
CA ARG A 160 4.47 -7.73 -2.11
C ARG A 160 5.46 -8.89 -2.20
N VAL A 161 6.65 -8.65 -2.75
CA VAL A 161 7.72 -9.67 -2.87
C VAL A 161 8.20 -10.15 -1.50
N LEU A 162 8.41 -9.24 -0.55
CA LEU A 162 8.79 -9.59 0.82
C LEU A 162 7.72 -10.46 1.50
N ILE A 163 6.45 -10.10 1.35
CA ILE A 163 5.34 -10.91 1.85
C ILE A 163 5.33 -12.26 1.14
N ARG A 164 5.32 -12.35 -0.19
CA ARG A 164 5.24 -13.63 -0.94
C ARG A 164 6.39 -14.59 -0.64
N SER A 165 7.61 -14.06 -0.50
CA SER A 165 8.82 -14.87 -0.33
C SER A 165 9.12 -15.27 1.13
N SER A 166 8.34 -14.78 2.11
CA SER A 166 8.62 -14.96 3.54
C SER A 166 10.01 -14.47 3.97
N LYS A 167 10.63 -13.58 3.17
CA LYS A 167 11.96 -13.03 3.46
C LYS A 167 11.85 -11.88 4.47
N GLY A 168 12.92 -11.68 5.22
CA GLY A 168 13.00 -10.62 6.21
C GLY A 168 12.10 -10.89 7.42
N LYS A 169 11.52 -9.84 8.00
CA LYS A 169 10.70 -9.91 9.22
C LYS A 169 9.21 -9.65 8.97
N ILE A 170 8.80 -9.27 7.76
CA ILE A 170 7.44 -8.73 7.50
C ILE A 170 6.30 -9.66 7.96
N ARG A 171 6.44 -10.98 7.79
CA ARG A 171 5.45 -11.97 8.25
C ARG A 171 5.45 -12.26 9.75
N ARG A 172 6.50 -11.85 10.46
CA ARG A 172 6.64 -12.01 11.93
C ARG A 172 6.23 -10.76 12.70
N MET A 173 5.93 -9.66 12.00
CA MET A 173 5.61 -8.37 12.58
C MET A 173 4.12 -8.04 12.39
N GLY A 174 3.62 -7.05 13.13
CA GLY A 174 2.23 -6.62 13.08
C GLY A 174 1.89 -5.74 11.87
N SER A 175 0.65 -5.27 11.84
CA SER A 175 0.14 -4.31 10.83
C SER A 175 0.88 -2.97 10.87
N ASP A 176 1.44 -2.59 12.01
CA ASP A 176 2.28 -1.41 12.19
C ASP A 176 3.56 -1.48 11.33
N TYR A 177 4.21 -2.64 11.30
CA TYR A 177 5.39 -2.85 10.46
C TYR A 177 5.04 -2.92 8.97
N LEU A 178 3.87 -3.48 8.63
CA LEU A 178 3.36 -3.44 7.26
C LEU A 178 3.12 -2.00 6.81
N ALA A 179 2.43 -1.19 7.63
CA ALA A 179 2.22 0.22 7.35
C ALA A 179 3.55 0.96 7.17
N TYR A 180 4.51 0.75 8.08
CA TYR A 180 5.87 1.27 7.92
C TYR A 180 6.49 0.87 6.57
N SER A 181 6.43 -0.40 6.19
CA SER A 181 7.02 -0.90 4.94
C SER A 181 6.38 -0.28 3.70
N LEU A 182 5.07 -0.03 3.73
CA LEU A 182 4.35 0.67 2.65
C LEU A 182 4.76 2.14 2.56
N MET A 183 4.88 2.82 3.72
CA MET A 183 5.34 4.21 3.77
C MET A 183 6.79 4.35 3.27
N ASP A 184 7.66 3.42 3.68
CA ASP A 184 9.07 3.34 3.26
C ASP A 184 9.16 3.20 1.74
N ALA A 185 8.36 2.32 1.14
CA ALA A 185 8.27 2.17 -0.30
C ALA A 185 7.83 3.46 -1.03
N ILE A 186 6.88 4.22 -0.47
CA ILE A 186 6.48 5.54 -1.01
C ILE A 186 7.63 6.54 -0.94
N VAL A 187 8.33 6.59 0.19
CA VAL A 187 9.46 7.49 0.40
C VAL A 187 10.62 7.15 -0.54
N ASP A 188 10.92 5.86 -0.73
CA ASP A 188 11.92 5.37 -1.68
C ASP A 188 11.58 5.78 -3.11
N GLY A 189 10.29 5.76 -3.47
CA GLY A 189 9.82 6.25 -4.77
C GLY A 189 10.20 7.72 -5.06
N TYR A 190 10.34 8.57 -4.04
CA TYR A 190 10.80 9.95 -4.23
C TYR A 190 12.26 10.05 -4.66
N PHE A 191 13.12 9.13 -4.20
CA PHE A 191 14.54 9.12 -4.58
C PHE A 191 14.72 8.72 -6.04
N SER A 192 13.95 7.74 -6.52
CA SER A 192 13.96 7.33 -7.93
C SER A 192 13.63 8.49 -8.87
N VAL A 193 12.69 9.36 -8.50
CA VAL A 193 12.34 10.56 -9.26
C VAL A 193 13.49 11.59 -9.26
N GLY A 194 14.13 11.77 -8.10
CA GLY A 194 15.23 12.73 -7.93
C GLY A 194 16.50 12.35 -8.71
N GLU A 195 16.78 11.06 -8.87
CA GLU A 195 17.91 10.57 -9.66
C GLU A 195 17.67 10.74 -11.17
N GLY A 196 16.46 10.45 -11.66
CA GLY A 196 16.11 10.66 -13.08
C GLY A 196 16.22 12.12 -13.53
N TRP A 197 15.87 13.07 -12.65
CA TRP A 197 16.03 14.51 -12.93
C TRP A 197 17.47 15.01 -12.98
N ARG A 198 18.42 14.22 -12.46
CA ARG A 198 19.84 14.62 -12.39
C ARG A 198 20.64 14.16 -13.60
N ASP A 199 20.15 13.16 -14.34
CA ASP A 199 20.83 12.59 -15.52
C ASP A 199 20.45 13.30 -16.85
N ASP A 200 19.35 14.06 -16.87
CA ASP A 200 18.91 14.86 -18.03
C ASP A 200 19.53 16.28 -18.09
N ARG A 201 20.67 16.53 -17.41
CA ARG A 201 21.38 17.83 -17.43
C ARG A 201 22.85 17.76 -17.85
#